data_AF-A0A947X6Q0-F1
#
_entry.id   AF-A0A947X6Q0-F1
#
_cell.length_a   1.000
_cell.length_b   1.000
_cell.length_c   1.000
_cell.angle_alpha   90.00
_cell.angle_beta   90.00
_cell.angle_gamma   90.00
#
_symmetry.space_group_name_H-M   'P 1'
#
loop_
_entity.id
_entity.type
_entity.pdbx_description
1 polymer ?
#
loop_
_entity_poly.entity_id
_entity_poly.type
_entity_poly.pdbx_seq_one_letter_code
_entity_poly.pdbx_strand_id
1 'polypeptide(L)' 'QDDNKDVNRQNQIKMLCDLAFEKGIDVAIEEARKLDNPYILDEFHDSLVDELREKLIEKGKLERI' A
#
# COMPACT_ATOMS: atom_id res chain seq x y z
N GLN A 1 16.01 20.89 10.14
CA GLN A 1 14.74 20.45 10.76
C GLN A 1 14.12 19.54 9.73
N ASP A 2 14.47 18.25 9.74
CA ASP A 2 14.23 17.36 8.58
C ASP A 2 13.56 16.03 8.90
N ASP A 3 13.20 15.76 10.16
CA ASP A 3 12.54 14.51 10.57
C ASP A 3 11.05 14.40 10.19
N ASN A 4 10.38 15.49 9.83
CA ASN A 4 8.91 15.49 9.75
C ASN A 4 8.34 15.01 8.40
N LYS A 5 9.18 14.84 7.37
CA LYS A 5 8.72 14.37 6.04
C LYS A 5 8.64 12.86 5.94
N ASP A 6 9.44 12.12 6.70
CA ASP A 6 9.46 10.65 6.67
C ASP A 6 8.22 10.04 7.37
N VAL A 7 7.90 10.55 8.56
CA VAL A 7 6.74 10.09 9.35
C VAL A 7 5.41 10.32 8.60
N ASN A 8 5.30 11.43 7.85
CA ASN A 8 4.09 11.71 7.08
C ASN A 8 3.91 10.70 5.93
N ARG A 9 5.00 10.31 5.25
CA ARG A 9 4.97 9.34 4.16
C ARG A 9 4.57 7.95 4.62
N GLN A 10 5.18 7.46 5.70
CA GLN A 10 4.82 6.15 6.27
C GLN A 10 3.35 6.09 6.71
N ASN A 11 2.84 7.18 7.29
CA ASN A 11 1.42 7.27 7.65
C ASN A 11 0.51 7.28 6.42
N GLN A 12 0.89 7.98 5.34
CA GLN A 12 0.13 7.99 4.09
C GLN A 12 0.06 6.58 3.48
N ILE A 13 1.19 5.87 3.42
CA ILE A 13 1.24 4.50 2.88
C ILE A 13 0.37 3.56 3.71
N LYS A 14 0.47 3.65 5.03
CA LYS A 14 -0.36 2.84 5.93
C LYS A 14 -1.84 3.11 5.74
N MET A 15 -2.24 4.38 5.62
CA MET A 15 -3.64 4.75 5.33
C MET A 15 -4.11 4.21 3.97
N LEU A 16 -3.26 4.25 2.95
CA LEU A 16 -3.59 3.69 1.63
C LEU A 16 -3.75 2.18 1.69
N CYS A 17 -2.90 1.46 2.43
CA CYS A 17 -3.04 0.02 2.66
C CYS A 17 -4.34 -0.31 3.39
N ASP A 18 -4.64 0.38 4.50
CA ASP A 18 -5.89 0.19 5.24
C ASP A 18 -7.10 0.43 4.33
N LEU A 19 -7.08 1.52 3.57
CA LEU A 19 -8.12 1.86 2.60
C LEU A 19 -8.26 0.80 1.51
N ALA A 20 -7.15 0.23 1.03
CA ALA A 20 -7.15 -0.84 0.04
C ALA A 20 -7.80 -2.12 0.57
N PHE A 21 -7.59 -2.44 1.85
CA PHE A 21 -8.19 -3.60 2.50
C PHE A 21 -9.65 -3.38 2.93
N GLU A 22 -10.01 -2.17 3.35
CA GLU A 22 -11.37 -1.84 3.78
C GLU A 22 -12.32 -1.55 2.61
N LYS A 23 -11.91 -0.70 1.68
CA LYS A 23 -12.75 -0.22 0.56
C LYS A 23 -12.42 -0.86 -0.78
N GLY A 24 -11.22 -1.38 -0.93
CA GLY A 24 -10.73 -1.97 -2.18
C GLY A 24 -9.56 -1.19 -2.78
N ILE A 25 -8.75 -1.92 -3.55
CA ILE A 25 -7.50 -1.43 -4.14
C ILE A 25 -7.74 -0.23 -5.06
N ASP A 26 -8.84 -0.21 -5.82
CA ASP A 26 -9.15 0.88 -6.75
C ASP A 26 -9.23 2.25 -6.05
N VAL A 27 -9.91 2.31 -4.89
CA VAL A 27 -10.06 3.55 -4.11
C VAL A 27 -8.73 3.99 -3.54
N ALA A 28 -7.92 3.05 -3.05
CA ALA A 28 -6.58 3.36 -2.56
C ALA A 28 -5.65 3.87 -3.66
N ILE A 29 -5.71 3.30 -4.87
CA ILE A 29 -4.92 3.79 -6.01
C ILE A 29 -5.36 5.21 -6.41
N GLU A 30 -6.66 5.52 -6.40
CA GLU A 30 -7.13 6.87 -6.66
C GLU A 30 -6.59 7.88 -5.64
N GLU A 31 -6.60 7.54 -4.35
CA GLU A 31 -6.02 8.39 -3.31
C GLU A 31 -4.49 8.50 -3.44
N ALA A 32 -3.80 7.40 -3.74
CA ALA A 32 -2.35 7.40 -3.96
C ALA A 32 -1.95 8.28 -5.16
N ARG A 33 -2.74 8.26 -6.24
CA ARG A 33 -2.53 9.14 -7.40
C ARG A 33 -2.69 10.62 -7.07
N LYS A 34 -3.57 10.99 -6.13
CA LYS A 34 -3.73 12.38 -5.67
C LYS A 34 -2.51 12.90 -4.92
N LEU A 35 -1.70 12.01 -4.35
CA LEU A 35 -0.49 12.39 -3.63
C LEU A 35 0.67 12.78 -4.56
N ASP A 36 0.56 12.50 -5.87
CA ASP A 36 1.54 12.81 -6.93
C ASP A 36 3.00 12.48 -6.53
N ASN A 37 3.16 11.42 -5.74
CA ASN A 37 4.45 11.05 -5.16
C ASN A 37 4.84 9.63 -5.61
N PRO A 38 5.80 9.50 -6.54
CA PRO A 38 6.21 8.20 -7.07
C PRO A 38 6.78 7.29 -5.98
N TYR A 39 7.43 7.86 -4.95
CA TYR A 39 7.99 7.08 -3.85
C TYR A 39 6.90 6.43 -2.98
N ILE A 40 5.84 7.18 -2.66
CA ILE A 40 4.70 6.66 -1.89
C ILE A 40 3.99 5.57 -2.69
N LEU A 41 3.85 5.75 -3.99
CA LEU A 41 3.20 4.77 -4.87
C LEU A 41 4.00 3.46 -4.94
N ASP A 42 5.33 3.55 -5.03
CA ASP A 42 6.22 2.38 -5.09
C ASP A 42 6.18 1.59 -3.77
N GLU A 43 6.36 2.27 -2.63
CA GLU A 43 6.34 1.63 -1.31
C GLU A 43 4.93 1.11 -0.92
N PHE A 44 3.87 1.80 -1.36
CA PHE A 44 2.49 1.31 -1.26
C PHE A 44 2.27 0.06 -2.12
N HIS A 45 2.76 0.07 -3.36
CA HIS A 45 2.64 -1.07 -4.26
C HIS A 45 3.35 -2.30 -3.71
N ASP A 46 4.61 -2.16 -3.24
CA ASP A 46 5.35 -3.26 -2.60
C ASP A 46 4.61 -3.81 -1.37
N SER A 47 4.17 -2.93 -0.46
CA SER A 47 3.46 -3.34 0.76
C SER A 47 2.12 -4.03 0.46
N LEU A 48 1.35 -3.49 -0.48
CA LEU A 48 0.06 -4.04 -0.87
C LEU A 48 0.23 -5.40 -1.56
N VAL A 49 1.21 -5.53 -2.45
CA VAL A 49 1.49 -6.77 -3.18
C VAL A 49 1.93 -7.87 -2.22
N ASP A 50 2.79 -7.56 -1.24
CA ASP A 50 3.27 -8.56 -0.27
C ASP A 50 2.10 -9.11 0.57
N GLU A 51 1.29 -8.23 1.17
CA GLU A 51 0.12 -8.64 1.96
C GLU A 51 -0.96 -9.34 1.11
N LEU A 52 -1.21 -8.86 -0.11
CA LEU A 52 -2.15 -9.51 -1.02
C LEU A 52 -1.65 -10.90 -1.41
N ARG A 53 -0.35 -11.04 -1.67
CA ARG A 53 0.29 -12.30 -2.00
C ARG A 53 0.19 -13.27 -0.83
N GLU A 54 0.47 -12.84 0.40
CA GLU A 54 0.27 -13.66 1.60
C GLU A 54 -1.18 -14.14 1.72
N LYS A 55 -2.16 -13.23 1.60
CA LYS A 55 -3.59 -13.59 1.65
C LYS A 55 -4.00 -14.55 0.53
N LEU A 56 -3.41 -14.45 -0.66
CA LEU A 56 -3.66 -15.37 -1.76
C LEU A 56 -3.04 -16.76 -1.51
N ILE A 57 -1.85 -16.81 -0.90
CA ILE A 57 -1.21 -18.05 -0.45
C ILE A 57 -2.05 -18.71 0.66
N GLU A 58 -2.49 -17.94 1.66
CA GLU A 58 -3.36 -18.44 2.74
C GLU A 58 -4.70 -18.98 2.21
N LYS A 59 -5.25 -18.33 1.17
CA LYS A 59 -6.47 -18.79 0.49
C LYS A 59 -6.23 -19.96 -0.48
N GLY A 60 -5.00 -20.45 -0.61
CA GLY A 60 -4.62 -21.52 -1.53
C GLY A 60 -4.78 -21.15 -3.01
N LYS A 61 -4.85 -19.86 -3.34
CA LYS A 61 -4.93 -19.37 -4.72
C LYS A 61 -3.55 -19.20 -5.37
N LEU A 62 -2.48 -19.23 -4.57
CA LEU A 62 -1.11 -19.01 -5.02
C LEU A 62 -0.17 -19.94 -4.25
N GLU A 63 0.79 -20.56 -4.93
CA GLU A 63 1.84 -21.36 -4.27
C GLU A 63 3.05 -20.47 -3.93
N ARG A 64 3.65 -20.72 -2.76
CA ARG A 64 4.92 -20.09 -2.38
C ARG A 64 6.03 -20.79 -3.17
N ILE A 65 6.37 -20.21 -4.33
CA ILE A 65 7.51 -20.63 -5.16
C ILE A 65 8.81 -20.41 -4.39
#